data_AF-A0A3A4WDU3-F1
#
_entry.id   AF-A0A3A4WDU3-F1
#
_cell.length_a   1.000
_cell.length_b   1.000
_cell.length_c   1.000
_cell.angle_alpha   90.00
_cell.angle_beta   90.00
_cell.angle_gamma   90.00
#
_symmetry.space_group_name_H-M   'P 1'
#
loop_
_entity.id
_entity.type
_entity.pdbx_description
1 polymer ?
#
loop_
_entity_poly.entity_id
_entity_poly.type
_entity_poly.pdbx_seq_one_letter_code
_entity_poly.pdbx_strand_id
1 'polypeptide(L)' 'MEQGVSFEHALGRLGEIVEEVRRKDTDLDRSLELLEEGIQLANVCTERIDHTRVLAEQPEPAEGEVLAGDGEVS' A
#
# COMPACT_ATOMS: atom_id res chain seq x y z
N MET A 1 -17.92 -0.32 15.82
CA MET A 1 -16.49 0.07 15.79
C MET A 1 -15.79 -0.99 14.95
N GLU A 2 -15.32 -0.64 13.76
CA GLU A 2 -14.55 -1.58 12.93
C GLU A 2 -13.22 -1.86 13.65
N GLN A 3 -13.06 -3.07 14.17
CA GLN A 3 -11.95 -3.46 15.06
C GLN A 3 -10.67 -3.82 14.26
N GLY A 4 -10.32 -3.02 13.24
CA GLY A 4 -9.13 -3.23 12.43
C GLY A 4 -7.91 -2.52 13.01
N VAL A 5 -6.76 -3.20 13.07
CA VAL A 5 -5.46 -2.65 13.50
C VAL A 5 -5.15 -1.37 12.72
N SER A 6 -5.06 -0.21 13.39
CA SER A 6 -4.76 1.07 12.72
C SER A 6 -3.38 1.05 12.06
N PHE A 7 -3.16 1.88 11.04
CA PHE A 7 -1.86 1.98 10.37
C PHE A 7 -0.72 2.26 11.37
N GLU A 8 -0.93 3.21 12.28
CA GLU A 8 0.04 3.57 13.32
C GLU A 8 0.34 2.40 14.26
N HIS A 9 -0.70 1.62 14.61
CA HIS A 9 -0.53 0.42 15.43
C HIS A 9 0.27 -0.64 14.67
N ALA A 10 -0.06 -0.90 13.40
CA ALA A 10 0.65 -1.88 12.58
C ALA A 10 2.12 -1.50 12.40
N LEU A 11 2.40 -0.22 12.18
CA LEU A 11 3.76 0.32 12.07
C LEU A 11 4.52 0.19 13.40
N GLY A 12 3.88 0.51 14.52
CA GLY A 12 4.47 0.34 15.86
C GLY A 12 4.85 -1.12 16.14
N ARG A 13 3.94 -2.05 15.85
CA ARG A 13 4.17 -3.49 16.03
C ARG A 13 5.30 -4.02 15.15
N LEU A 14 5.41 -3.55 13.91
CA LEU A 14 6.53 -3.86 13.02
C LEU A 14 7.88 -3.45 13.63
N GLY A 15 7.94 -2.29 14.29
CA GLY A 15 9.12 -1.84 15.02
C GLY A 15 9.48 -2.77 16.19
N GLU A 16 8.49 -3.20 16.97
CA GLU A 16 8.69 -4.17 18.06
C GLU A 16 9.23 -5.50 17.55
N ILE A 17 8.67 -6.01 16.45
CA ILE A 17 9.14 -7.24 15.80
C ILE A 17 10.61 -7.13 15.38
N VAL A 18 11.01 -5.99 14.80
CA VAL A 18 12.42 -5.74 14.44
C VAL A 18 13.33 -5.79 15.66
N GLU A 19 12.93 -5.17 16.77
CA GLU A 19 13.68 -5.21 18.02
C GLU A 19 13.76 -6.63 18.61
N GLU A 20 12.70 -7.42 18.49
CA GLU A 20 12.64 -8.80 18.98
C GLU A 20 13.49 -9.75 18.13
N VAL A 21 13.47 -9.62 16.80
CA VAL A 21 14.34 -10.38 15.88
C VAL A 21 15.83 -10.06 16.09
N ARG A 22 16.15 -8.82 16.52
CA ARG A 22 17.54 -8.43 16.82
C ARG A 22 18.09 -9.04 18.11
N ARG A 23 17.24 -9.56 18.99
CA ARG A 23 17.68 -10.20 20.23
C ARG A 23 18.35 -11.54 19.91
N LYS A 24 19.48 -11.80 20.56
CA LYS A 24 20.24 -13.05 20.39
C LYS A 24 19.58 -14.28 21.01
N ASP A 25 18.50 -14.10 21.76
CA ASP A 25 17.74 -15.17 22.43
C ASP A 25 16.47 -15.58 21.68
N THR A 26 16.27 -15.08 20.46
CA THR A 26 15.09 -15.44 19.66
C THR A 26 15.30 -16.79 19.02
N ASP A 27 14.54 -17.79 19.48
CA ASP A 27 14.58 -19.14 18.91
C ASP A 27 13.98 -19.17 17.49
N LEU A 28 14.24 -20.25 16.74
CA LEU A 28 13.81 -20.40 15.36
C LEU A 28 12.29 -20.36 15.22
N ASP A 29 11.56 -21.06 16.10
CA ASP A 29 10.10 -21.09 16.07
C ASP A 29 9.53 -19.68 16.26
N ARG A 30 10.10 -18.94 17.23
CA ARG A 30 9.74 -17.55 17.49
C ARG A 30 10.06 -16.63 16.32
N SER A 31 11.18 -16.87 15.63
CA SER A 31 11.58 -16.11 14.45
C SER A 31 10.60 -16.30 13.29
N LEU A 32 10.06 -17.52 13.12
CA LEU A 32 9.06 -17.82 12.10
C LEU A 32 7.72 -17.14 12.39
N GLU A 33 7.27 -17.17 13.65
CA GLU A 33 6.06 -16.44 14.08
C GLU A 33 6.19 -14.93 13.82
N LEU A 34 7.32 -14.34 14.22
CA LEU A 34 7.61 -12.92 14.05
C LEU A 34 7.68 -12.53 12.57
N LEU A 35 8.21 -13.40 11.72
CA LEU A 35 8.25 -13.20 10.28
C LEU A 35 6.84 -13.21 9.66
N GLU A 36 6.02 -14.20 10.02
CA GLU A 36 4.64 -14.30 9.53
C GLU A 36 3.81 -13.09 9.97
N GLU A 37 3.92 -12.69 11.24
CA GLU A 37 3.27 -11.50 11.78
C GLU A 37 3.74 -10.23 11.03
N GLY A 38 5.04 -10.09 10.79
CA GLY A 38 5.62 -8.96 10.05
C GLY A 38 5.08 -8.85 8.62
N ILE A 39 4.92 -9.98 7.91
CA ILE A 39 4.34 -10.00 6.55
C ILE A 39 2.87 -9.55 6.58
N GLN A 40 2.07 -10.05 7.54
CA GLN A 40 0.67 -9.66 7.66
C GLN A 40 0.52 -8.16 7.94
N LEU A 41 1.33 -7.61 8.84
CA LEU A 41 1.31 -6.18 9.16
C LEU A 41 1.76 -5.31 7.98
N ALA A 42 2.78 -5.74 7.23
CA ALA A 42 3.24 -5.04 6.04
C ALA A 42 2.14 -4.98 4.94
N ASN A 43 1.37 -6.06 4.78
CA ASN A 43 0.22 -6.07 3.87
C ASN A 43 -0.87 -5.09 4.32
N VAL A 44 -1.23 -5.09 5.61
CA VAL A 44 -2.21 -4.13 6.17
C VAL A 44 -1.76 -2.68 5.97
N CYS A 45 -0.48 -2.39 6.16
CA CYS A 45 0.09 -1.07 5.90
C CYS A 45 -0.01 -0.69 4.41
N THR A 46 0.30 -1.63 3.52
CA THR A 46 0.26 -1.42 2.07
C THR A 46 -1.17 -1.16 1.58
N GLU A 47 -2.14 -1.98 1.99
CA GLU A 47 -3.55 -1.82 1.63
C GLU A 47 -4.10 -0.46 2.08
N ARG A 48 -3.77 -0.02 3.31
CA ARG A 48 -4.24 1.26 3.86
C ARG A 48 -3.62 2.47 3.15
N ILE A 49 -2.35 2.38 2.72
CA ILE A 49 -1.71 3.42 1.90
C ILE A 49 -2.35 3.47 0.51
N ASP A 50 -2.64 2.31 -0.09
CA ASP A 50 -3.22 2.23 -1.44
C ASP A 50 -4.64 2.81 -1.50
N HIS A 51 -5.46 2.62 -0.46
CA HIS A 51 -6.75 3.29 -0.30
C HIS A 51 -6.67 4.83 -0.31
N THR A 52 -5.50 5.41 -0.05
CA THR A 52 -5.27 6.86 -0.14
C THR A 52 -4.82 7.28 -1.55
N ARG A 53 -4.27 6.36 -2.35
CA ARG A 53 -3.78 6.62 -3.71
C ARG A 53 -4.86 6.51 -4.79
N VAL A 54 -5.90 5.69 -4.56
CA VAL A 54 -6.97 5.43 -5.54
C VAL A 54 -7.80 6.68 -5.90
N LEU A 55 -7.70 7.80 -5.16
CA LEU A 55 -8.36 9.05 -5.57
C LEU A 55 -7.63 9.85 -6.66
N ALA A 56 -6.40 9.48 -7.03
CA ALA A 56 -5.53 10.30 -7.89
C ALA A 56 -5.49 9.91 -9.38
N GLU A 57 -6.20 8.87 -9.81
CA GLU A 57 -6.26 8.46 -11.22
C GLU A 57 -7.70 8.45 -11.72
N GLN A 58 -8.28 9.64 -11.86
CA GLN A 58 -9.32 9.87 -12.87
C GLN A 58 -8.60 10.05 -14.20
N PRO A 59 -8.77 9.15 -15.19
CA PRO A 59 -8.30 9.44 -16.54
C PRO A 59 -9.16 10.58 -17.10
N GLU A 60 -8.57 11.76 -17.24
CA GLU A 60 -9.16 12.86 -18.01
C GLU A 60 -9.51 12.34 -19.41
N PRO A 61 -10.75 12.50 -19.90
CA PRO A 61 -11.09 12.10 -21.25
C PRO A 61 -10.23 12.93 -22.21
N ALA A 62 -9.36 12.26 -22.97
CA ALA A 62 -8.64 12.88 -24.06
C ALA A 62 -9.66 13.39 -25.08
N GLU A 63 -9.90 14.70 -25.04
CA GLU A 63 -10.66 15.43 -26.05
C GLU A 63 -9.88 15.36 -27.36
N GLY A 64 -10.18 14.33 -28.15
CA GLY A 64 -9.69 14.17 -29.51
C GLY A 64 -10.25 15.29 -30.37
N GLU A 65 -9.39 16.27 -30.62
CA GLU A 65 -9.44 17.32 -31.64
C GLU A 65 -10.34 16.97 -32.83
N VAL A 66 -11.35 17.81 -33.05
CA VAL A 66 -12.22 17.80 -34.23
C VAL A 66 -11.40 18.09 -35.49
N LEU A 67 -11.42 17.16 -36.42
CA LEU A 67 -10.82 17.30 -37.75
C LEU A 67 -11.70 18.26 -38.59
N ALA A 68 -11.57 19.57 -38.39
CA ALA A 68 -12.12 20.56 -39.30
C ALA A 68 -11.13 20.76 -40.46
N GLY A 69 -11.21 19.88 -41.44
CA GLY A 69 -10.58 20.06 -42.76
C GLY A 69 -11.56 20.66 -43.74
N ASP A 70 -11.88 21.94 -43.59
CA ASP A 70 -12.46 22.74 -44.66
C ASP A 70 -11.34 23.14 -45.64
N GLY A 71 -11.49 22.77 -46.90
CA GLY A 71 -10.51 23.03 -47.94
C GLY A 71 -11.04 22.64 -49.32
N GLU A 72 -12.05 23.37 -49.78
CA GLU A 72 -12.42 23.46 -51.20
C GLU A 72 -11.18 23.75 -52.06
N VAL A 73 -10.95 23.00 -53.13
CA VAL A 73 -10.39 23.54 -54.38
C VAL A 73 -10.95 22.78 -55.58
N SER A 74 -11.26 23.58 -56.61
CA SER A 74 -12.00 23.38 -57.87
C SER A 74 -11.71 22.14 -58.71
#